data_AF-A0A0D9S8P3-F1
#
_entry.id   AF-A0A0D9S8P3-F1
#
_cell.length_a   1.000
_cell.length_b   1.000
_cell.length_c   1.000
_cell.angle_alpha   90.00
_cell.angle_beta   90.00
_cell.angle_gamma   90.00
#
_symmetry.space_group_name_H-M   'P 1'
#
loop_
_entity.id
_entity.type
_entity.pdbx_description
1 polymer ?
#
loop_
_entity_poly.entity_id
_entity_poly.type
_entity_poly.pdbx_seq_one_letter_code
_entity_poly.pdbx_strand_id
1 'polypeptide(L)'
;GRYTVVKGIISPVGDAYKKKGLIPAYHRVIMAELATKNSKWVEVDTWESLQKEWKETLKVLRYLCCDHTDLQNCHVPATTPSLFCLGNKVRLSQKKKSKRAGEVEVKKFKTVPKVKLLCGADLLESFAVPNLWKSEDITQIVANYGLICVTRAGNDAQKFIYESDVLWKHRSNIHVVNEWITNDISSTKIRRALRRGQSIRYLVPDLVQEYIEKHNLYSSESEDRNAGVILAPLQRNTAEAKT
;
A
#
# COMPACT_ATOMS: atom_id res chain seq x y z
N GLY A 1 22.89 -8.48 8.72
CA GLY A 1 21.63 -8.96 8.10
C GLY A 1 21.77 -8.98 6.60
N ARG A 2 21.02 -9.83 5.88
CA ARG A 2 21.08 -9.95 4.41
C ARG A 2 20.50 -8.75 3.66
N TYR A 3 19.63 -7.97 4.31
CA TYR A 3 18.96 -6.80 3.76
C TYR A 3 19.07 -5.62 4.72
N THR A 4 19.00 -4.41 4.17
CA THR A 4 18.86 -3.16 4.95
C THR A 4 17.57 -2.49 4.49
N VAL A 5 16.61 -2.32 5.40
CA VAL A 5 15.37 -1.60 5.13
C VAL A 5 15.67 -0.10 5.19
N VAL A 6 15.46 0.59 4.07
CA VAL A 6 15.78 2.02 3.94
C VAL A 6 14.56 2.92 4.08
N LYS A 7 13.38 2.39 3.74
CA LYS A 7 12.12 3.15 3.67
C LYS A 7 10.93 2.20 3.67
N GLY A 8 9.81 2.65 4.23
CA GLY A 8 8.49 2.02 4.16
C GLY A 8 7.50 2.99 3.50
N ILE A 9 6.62 2.46 2.67
CA ILE A 9 5.62 3.26 1.95
C ILE A 9 4.25 2.64 2.20
N ILE A 10 3.32 3.45 2.69
CA ILE A 10 1.90 3.14 2.74
C ILE A 10 1.28 3.78 1.50
N SER A 11 0.70 2.98 0.61
CA SER A 11 -0.06 3.47 -0.54
C SER A 11 -1.54 3.13 -0.36
N PRO A 12 -2.39 4.10 0.05
CA PRO A 12 -3.82 3.86 0.19
C PRO A 12 -4.47 3.66 -1.18
N VAL A 13 -5.23 2.58 -1.33
CA VAL A 13 -5.98 2.27 -2.56
C VAL A 13 -6.94 3.41 -2.96
N GLY A 14 -7.15 3.64 -4.25
CA GLY A 14 -8.14 4.62 -4.73
C GLY A 14 -9.60 4.21 -4.50
N ASP A 15 -10.52 5.17 -4.50
CA ASP A 15 -11.98 4.93 -4.32
C ASP A 15 -12.62 4.16 -5.48
N ALA A 16 -11.94 4.13 -6.63
CA ALA A 16 -12.30 3.30 -7.77
C ALA A 16 -12.21 1.78 -7.48
N TYR A 17 -11.66 1.36 -6.35
CA TYR A 17 -11.61 -0.05 -5.95
C TYR A 17 -12.99 -0.65 -5.60
N LYS A 18 -13.95 0.20 -5.21
CA LYS A 18 -15.35 -0.17 -4.92
C LYS A 18 -15.54 -1.22 -3.82
N LYS A 19 -14.60 -1.35 -2.89
CA LYS A 19 -14.79 -2.22 -1.71
C LYS A 19 -15.96 -1.71 -0.86
N LYS A 20 -16.80 -2.66 -0.39
CA LYS A 20 -17.88 -2.36 0.55
C LYS A 20 -17.32 -1.68 1.80
N GLY A 21 -17.95 -0.58 2.22
CA GLY A 21 -17.55 0.18 3.40
C GLY A 21 -16.29 1.03 3.23
N LEU A 22 -15.79 1.20 1.99
CA LEU A 22 -14.62 2.04 1.70
C LEU A 22 -15.01 3.52 1.73
N ILE A 23 -14.54 4.22 2.76
CA ILE A 23 -14.66 5.68 2.88
C ILE A 23 -13.73 6.40 1.89
N PRO A 24 -14.00 7.68 1.58
CA PRO A 24 -13.21 8.45 0.63
C PRO A 24 -11.69 8.38 0.86
N ALA A 25 -10.93 8.33 -0.23
CA ALA A 25 -9.49 8.12 -0.20
C ALA A 25 -8.75 9.20 0.58
N TYR A 26 -9.19 10.45 0.46
CA TYR A 26 -8.55 11.57 1.14
C TYR A 26 -8.54 11.41 2.68
N HIS A 27 -9.62 10.87 3.28
CA HIS A 27 -9.64 10.59 4.72
C HIS A 27 -8.63 9.50 5.09
N ARG A 28 -8.51 8.46 4.26
CA ARG A 28 -7.59 7.34 4.50
C ARG A 28 -6.13 7.78 4.37
N VAL A 29 -5.84 8.64 3.40
CA VAL A 29 -4.52 9.29 3.23
C VAL A 29 -4.20 10.12 4.47
N ILE A 30 -5.10 11.02 4.90
CA ILE A 30 -4.87 11.86 6.08
C ILE A 30 -4.65 11.01 7.34
N MET A 31 -5.47 9.97 7.56
CA MET A 31 -5.28 9.07 8.69
C MET A 31 -3.93 8.33 8.64
N ALA A 32 -3.49 7.91 7.44
CA ALA A 32 -2.19 7.28 7.28
C ALA A 32 -1.05 8.27 7.57
N GLU A 33 -1.15 9.52 7.10
CA GLU A 33 -0.16 10.57 7.35
C GLU A 33 -0.07 10.91 8.85
N LEU A 34 -1.22 11.00 9.52
CA LEU A 34 -1.28 11.21 10.97
C LEU A 34 -0.67 10.03 11.73
N ALA A 35 -0.93 8.79 11.29
CA ALA A 35 -0.33 7.59 11.88
C ALA A 35 1.19 7.55 11.71
N THR A 36 1.71 8.03 10.58
CA THR A 36 3.14 8.03 10.28
C THR A 36 3.86 9.32 10.68
N LYS A 37 3.16 10.32 11.26
CA LYS A 37 3.73 11.65 11.57
C LYS A 37 5.03 11.60 12.38
N ASN A 38 5.11 10.65 13.32
CA ASN A 38 6.29 10.48 14.18
C ASN A 38 7.24 9.37 13.68
N SER A 39 6.93 8.73 12.55
CA SER A 39 7.78 7.71 11.95
C SER A 39 8.96 8.36 11.23
N LYS A 40 10.15 7.79 11.40
CA LYS A 40 11.38 8.28 10.75
C LYS A 40 11.64 7.63 9.38
N TRP A 41 10.94 6.55 9.06
CA TRP A 41 11.26 5.71 7.90
C TRP A 41 10.04 5.27 7.09
N VAL A 42 8.82 5.44 7.62
CA VAL A 42 7.57 5.12 6.92
C VAL A 42 6.89 6.42 6.50
N GLU A 43 6.49 6.50 5.25
CA GLU A 43 5.71 7.62 4.70
C GLU A 43 4.48 7.13 3.93
N VAL A 44 3.65 8.09 3.51
CA VAL A 44 2.46 7.82 2.70
C VAL A 44 2.71 8.31 1.28
N ASP A 45 2.44 7.44 0.30
CA ASP A 45 2.38 7.82 -1.11
C ASP A 45 0.93 7.90 -1.57
N THR A 46 0.58 9.02 -2.21
CA THR A 46 -0.80 9.29 -2.64
C THR A 46 -1.07 8.93 -4.09
N TRP A 47 -0.07 8.48 -4.86
CA TRP A 47 -0.21 8.32 -6.31
C TRP A 47 -1.32 7.34 -6.67
N GLU A 48 -1.40 6.19 -6.00
CA GLU A 48 -2.45 5.18 -6.21
C GLU A 48 -3.84 5.77 -5.92
N SER A 49 -3.97 6.50 -4.82
CA SER A 49 -5.24 7.08 -4.37
C SER A 49 -5.80 8.15 -5.31
N LEU A 50 -4.92 8.87 -6.01
CA LEU A 50 -5.26 9.96 -6.93
C LEU A 50 -5.67 9.47 -8.32
N GLN A 51 -5.50 8.17 -8.62
CA GLN A 51 -5.89 7.62 -9.91
C GLN A 51 -7.42 7.58 -10.04
N LYS A 52 -7.92 8.05 -11.19
CA LYS A 52 -9.36 8.00 -11.50
C LYS A 52 -9.90 6.57 -11.62
N GLU A 53 -9.04 5.65 -12.04
CA GLU A 53 -9.34 4.23 -12.19
C GLU A 53 -8.54 3.40 -11.20
N TRP A 54 -9.08 2.25 -10.81
CA TRP A 54 -8.35 1.28 -10.00
C TRP A 54 -7.09 0.78 -10.74
N LYS A 55 -5.97 0.74 -10.02
CA LYS A 55 -4.68 0.24 -10.49
C LYS A 55 -4.34 -1.09 -9.83
N GLU A 56 -3.84 -2.00 -10.64
CA GLU A 56 -3.31 -3.28 -10.22
C GLU A 56 -2.06 -3.06 -9.35
N THR A 57 -1.90 -3.88 -8.32
CA THR A 57 -0.75 -3.83 -7.39
C THR A 57 0.59 -3.89 -8.13
N LEU A 58 0.69 -4.68 -9.20
CA LEU A 58 1.89 -4.73 -10.04
C LEU A 58 2.25 -3.37 -10.64
N LYS A 59 1.26 -2.60 -11.10
CA LYS A 59 1.48 -1.26 -11.67
C LYS A 59 1.90 -0.26 -10.60
N VAL A 60 1.37 -0.37 -9.38
CA VAL A 60 1.78 0.44 -8.23
C VAL A 60 3.24 0.13 -7.87
N LEU A 61 3.62 -1.16 -7.78
CA LEU A 61 5.01 -1.56 -7.54
C LEU A 61 5.97 -1.05 -8.62
N ARG A 62 5.55 -1.08 -9.89
CA ARG A 62 6.32 -0.53 -11.00
C ARG A 62 6.51 0.98 -10.87
N TYR A 63 5.44 1.71 -10.55
CA TYR A 63 5.51 3.16 -10.32
C TYR A 63 6.50 3.51 -9.20
N LEU A 64 6.37 2.88 -8.04
CA LEU A 64 7.25 3.12 -6.89
C LEU A 64 8.71 2.76 -7.20
N CYS A 65 8.94 1.72 -7.99
CA CYS A 65 10.29 1.35 -8.41
C CYS A 65 10.92 2.42 -9.32
N CYS A 66 10.17 2.96 -10.29
CA CYS A 66 10.65 3.99 -11.22
C CYS A 66 10.91 5.35 -10.53
N ASP A 67 10.02 5.79 -9.63
CA ASP A 67 10.21 7.05 -8.90
C ASP A 67 11.50 7.02 -8.05
N HIS A 68 11.83 5.86 -7.48
CA HIS A 68 13.08 5.68 -6.73
C HIS A 68 14.34 5.59 -7.60
N THR A 69 14.25 5.12 -8.84
CA THR A 69 15.38 5.17 -9.78
C THR A 69 15.66 6.59 -10.26
N ASP A 70 14.62 7.41 -10.47
CA ASP A 70 14.76 8.78 -10.94
C ASP A 70 15.29 9.73 -9.86
N LEU A 71 14.91 9.50 -8.59
CA LEU A 71 15.47 10.23 -7.44
C LEU A 71 16.98 10.03 -7.25
N GLN A 72 17.56 8.92 -7.73
CA GLN A 72 19.01 8.69 -7.66
C GLN A 72 19.79 9.25 -8.85
N ASN A 73 19.14 9.45 -10.01
CA ASN A 73 19.78 9.96 -11.24
C ASN A 73 19.86 11.50 -11.32
N CYS A 74 19.45 12.24 -10.29
CA CYS A 74 19.56 13.70 -10.25
C CYS A 74 21.00 14.22 -9.97
N HIS A 75 22.02 13.54 -10.50
CA HIS A 75 23.40 14.03 -10.53
C HIS A 75 23.98 13.94 -11.97
N VAL A 76 23.97 15.11 -12.64
CA VAL A 76 24.86 15.59 -13.74
C VAL A 76 24.52 15.19 -15.20
N PRO A 77 24.85 16.00 -16.24
CA PRO A 77 24.49 17.40 -16.53
C PRO A 77 23.58 17.49 -17.79
N ALA A 78 23.07 18.70 -18.08
CA ALA A 78 22.26 18.98 -19.26
C ALA A 78 22.98 18.67 -20.58
N THR A 79 22.53 17.66 -21.33
CA THR A 79 22.44 17.72 -22.80
C THR A 79 21.48 16.66 -23.34
N THR A 80 20.60 17.09 -24.25
CA THR A 80 19.65 16.36 -25.11
C THR A 80 18.35 15.78 -24.54
N PRO A 81 17.18 16.02 -25.20
CA PRO A 81 15.86 15.70 -24.67
C PRO A 81 15.32 14.39 -25.25
N SER A 82 15.03 13.40 -24.42
CA SER A 82 14.08 12.34 -24.78
C SER A 82 12.76 12.58 -24.07
N LEU A 83 11.77 12.98 -24.86
CA LEU A 83 10.35 13.02 -24.51
C LEU A 83 9.97 11.79 -23.69
N PHE A 84 9.47 11.98 -22.47
CA PHE A 84 8.21 11.43 -21.95
C PHE A 84 8.14 11.66 -20.44
N CYS A 85 7.44 12.71 -20.04
CA CYS A 85 6.75 12.81 -18.75
C CYS A 85 5.80 14.01 -18.80
N LEU A 86 4.71 13.88 -19.57
CA LEU A 86 3.55 14.76 -19.42
C LEU A 86 2.68 14.19 -18.29
N GLY A 87 2.75 14.83 -17.14
CA GLY A 87 1.93 14.50 -15.98
C GLY A 87 1.92 15.69 -15.03
N ASN A 88 1.03 16.64 -15.30
CA ASN A 88 0.87 17.90 -14.56
C ASN A 88 0.74 17.67 -13.05
N LYS A 89 1.82 17.87 -12.28
CA LYS A 89 1.73 18.11 -10.85
C LYS A 89 1.26 19.55 -10.64
N VAL A 90 -0.02 19.73 -10.32
CA VAL A 90 -0.52 20.99 -9.74
C VAL A 90 0.05 21.08 -8.32
N ARG A 91 1.20 21.73 -8.18
CA ARG A 91 1.71 22.20 -6.88
C ARG A 91 0.85 23.39 -6.46
N LEU A 92 -0.04 23.17 -5.50
CA LEU A 92 -0.63 24.30 -4.76
C LEU A 92 0.51 24.96 -3.98
N SER A 93 0.91 26.14 -4.44
CA SER A 93 2.00 26.91 -3.88
C SER A 93 1.47 27.79 -2.75
N GLN A 94 1.93 27.55 -1.53
CA GLN A 94 1.98 28.60 -0.52
C GLN A 94 3.40 28.68 0.04
N LYS A 95 4.08 29.75 -0.39
CA LYS A 95 5.40 30.18 0.07
C LYS A 95 5.31 30.55 1.55
N LYS A 96 6.07 29.87 2.41
CA LYS A 96 6.67 30.49 3.61
C LYS A 96 8.12 30.04 3.72
N LYS A 97 9.03 30.99 3.49
CA LYS A 97 10.46 30.88 3.79
C LYS A 97 10.63 30.93 5.32
N SER A 98 11.33 29.97 5.89
CA SER A 98 12.23 30.21 7.02
C SER A 98 13.30 29.13 7.07
N LYS A 99 14.54 29.58 7.26
CA LYS A 99 15.76 28.78 7.33
C LYS A 99 15.89 28.13 8.71
N ARG A 100 16.30 26.86 8.76
CA ARG A 100 17.46 26.41 9.55
C ARG A 100 17.85 24.99 9.14
N ALA A 101 19.14 24.84 8.89
CA ALA A 101 19.80 23.63 8.45
C ALA A 101 19.86 22.60 9.58
N GLY A 102 19.40 21.39 9.28
CA GLY A 102 20.00 20.17 9.78
C GLY A 102 20.39 19.38 8.55
N GLU A 103 21.70 19.22 8.31
CA GLU A 103 22.19 18.30 7.29
C GLU A 103 21.64 16.91 7.61
N VAL A 104 20.66 16.46 6.83
CA VAL A 104 20.32 15.05 6.77
C VAL A 104 21.43 14.40 5.96
N GLU A 105 22.30 13.68 6.67
CA GLU A 105 23.39 12.90 6.09
C GLU A 105 22.81 11.91 5.07
N VAL A 106 22.89 12.26 3.78
CA VAL A 106 22.42 11.41 2.69
C VAL A 106 23.39 10.23 2.60
N LYS A 107 23.04 9.11 3.23
CA LYS A 107 23.76 7.84 3.06
C LYS A 107 23.71 7.46 1.58
N LYS A 108 24.82 7.67 0.87
CA LYS A 108 24.98 7.22 -0.52
C LYS A 108 24.90 5.69 -0.54
N PHE A 109 23.81 5.15 -1.07
CA PHE A 109 23.67 3.71 -1.26
C PHE A 109 24.51 3.27 -2.46
N LYS A 110 25.30 2.20 -2.29
CA LYS A 110 26.12 1.61 -3.37
C LYS A 110 25.28 0.90 -4.44
N THR A 111 24.00 0.66 -4.18
CA THR A 111 23.08 -0.09 -5.05
C THR A 111 21.67 0.51 -4.99
N VAL A 112 20.94 0.46 -6.10
CA VAL A 112 19.54 0.88 -6.18
C VAL A 112 18.68 0.05 -5.21
N PRO A 113 17.87 0.68 -4.33
CA PRO A 113 16.95 -0.03 -3.44
C PRO A 113 15.95 -0.87 -4.23
N LYS A 114 15.63 -2.07 -3.72
CA LYS A 114 14.60 -2.94 -4.31
C LYS A 114 13.28 -2.75 -3.57
N VAL A 115 12.21 -2.51 -4.32
CA VAL A 115 10.85 -2.46 -3.79
C VAL A 115 10.34 -3.89 -3.57
N LYS A 116 9.78 -4.16 -2.39
CA LYS A 116 9.13 -5.43 -2.03
C LYS A 116 7.70 -5.15 -1.55
N LEU A 117 6.77 -6.03 -1.88
CA LEU A 117 5.39 -5.93 -1.40
C LEU A 117 5.31 -6.44 0.04
N LEU A 118 4.92 -5.58 0.98
CA LEU A 118 4.61 -5.97 2.35
C LEU A 118 3.11 -6.28 2.46
N CYS A 119 2.75 -7.46 2.95
CA CYS A 119 1.35 -7.83 3.13
C CYS A 119 1.14 -8.80 4.30
N GLY A 120 -0.13 -9.00 4.67
CA GLY A 120 -0.55 -10.08 5.56
C GLY A 120 -0.86 -11.36 4.80
N ALA A 121 -1.00 -12.48 5.53
CA ALA A 121 -1.36 -13.76 4.95
C ALA A 121 -2.71 -13.73 4.19
N ASP A 122 -3.68 -12.95 4.67
CA ASP A 122 -4.97 -12.74 3.99
C ASP A 122 -4.81 -12.27 2.53
N LEU A 123 -3.81 -11.42 2.24
CA LEU A 123 -3.54 -10.94 0.89
C LEU A 123 -2.86 -12.03 0.06
N LEU A 124 -1.93 -12.77 0.65
CA LEU A 124 -1.25 -13.88 0.00
C LEU A 124 -2.24 -14.96 -0.44
N GLU A 125 -3.10 -15.41 0.47
CA GLU A 125 -4.15 -16.41 0.19
C GLU A 125 -5.17 -15.89 -0.83
N SER A 126 -5.38 -14.57 -0.90
CA SER A 126 -6.26 -13.98 -1.92
C SER A 126 -5.81 -14.22 -3.36
N PHE A 127 -4.54 -14.61 -3.59
CA PHE A 127 -4.06 -15.03 -4.92
C PHE A 127 -4.81 -16.24 -5.48
N ALA A 128 -5.41 -17.08 -4.63
CA ALA A 128 -6.23 -18.21 -5.07
C ALA A 128 -7.69 -17.84 -5.36
N VAL A 129 -8.13 -16.61 -5.06
CA VAL A 129 -9.50 -16.18 -5.34
C VAL A 129 -9.68 -16.02 -6.86
N PRO A 130 -10.61 -16.76 -7.49
CA PRO A 130 -10.81 -16.70 -8.93
C PRO A 130 -11.08 -15.27 -9.43
N ASN A 131 -10.43 -14.90 -10.52
CA ASN A 131 -10.56 -13.59 -11.18
C ASN A 131 -10.16 -12.38 -10.31
N LEU A 132 -9.59 -12.55 -9.12
CA LEU A 132 -9.14 -11.42 -8.30
C LEU A 132 -7.78 -10.89 -8.77
N TRP A 133 -6.89 -11.80 -9.15
CA TRP A 133 -5.54 -11.51 -9.60
C TRP A 133 -5.31 -12.12 -10.98
N LYS A 134 -4.55 -11.42 -11.84
CA LYS A 134 -4.05 -11.98 -13.10
C LYS A 134 -2.86 -12.90 -12.79
N SER A 135 -2.81 -14.08 -13.39
CA SER A 135 -1.75 -15.07 -13.13
C SER A 135 -0.36 -14.52 -13.50
N GLU A 136 -0.31 -13.70 -14.55
CA GLU A 136 0.89 -13.01 -15.02
C GLU A 136 1.34 -11.94 -14.01
N ASP A 137 0.39 -11.28 -13.34
CA ASP A 137 0.68 -10.29 -12.31
C ASP A 137 1.27 -10.96 -11.07
N ILE A 138 0.69 -12.08 -10.60
CA ILE A 138 1.23 -12.85 -9.47
C ILE A 138 2.67 -13.25 -9.77
N THR A 139 2.91 -13.83 -10.95
CA THR A 139 4.24 -14.28 -11.38
C THR A 139 5.24 -13.12 -11.39
N GLN A 140 4.88 -11.98 -11.98
CA GLN A 140 5.75 -10.80 -12.02
C GLN A 140 6.02 -10.19 -10.64
N ILE A 141 5.02 -10.17 -9.74
CA ILE A 141 5.18 -9.67 -8.38
C ILE A 141 6.21 -10.50 -7.63
N VAL A 142 6.06 -11.83 -7.61
CA VAL A 142 6.97 -12.70 -6.84
C VAL A 142 8.34 -12.88 -7.50
N ALA A 143 8.42 -12.83 -8.83
CA ALA A 143 9.68 -12.95 -9.56
C ALA A 143 10.52 -11.66 -9.49
N ASN A 144 9.94 -10.50 -9.80
CA ASN A 144 10.71 -9.27 -10.04
C ASN A 144 10.86 -8.38 -8.80
N TYR A 145 9.86 -8.36 -7.92
CA TYR A 145 9.85 -7.50 -6.72
C TYR A 145 10.09 -8.36 -5.46
N GLY A 146 9.24 -9.36 -5.28
CA GLY A 146 9.20 -10.22 -4.10
C GLY A 146 8.22 -9.71 -3.05
N LEU A 147 7.96 -10.60 -2.08
CA LEU A 147 6.86 -10.46 -1.15
C LEU A 147 7.37 -10.68 0.28
N ILE A 148 6.95 -9.84 1.22
CA ILE A 148 7.19 -9.98 2.66
C ILE A 148 5.83 -10.18 3.31
N CYS A 149 5.53 -11.41 3.71
CA CYS A 149 4.26 -11.81 4.28
C CYS A 149 4.37 -11.88 5.80
N VAL A 150 3.71 -10.98 6.52
CA VAL A 150 3.59 -11.08 7.98
C VAL A 150 2.38 -11.96 8.30
N THR A 151 2.60 -13.08 8.97
CA THR A 151 1.52 -14.01 9.34
C THR A 151 1.36 -14.10 10.86
N ARG A 152 0.11 -14.20 11.29
CA ARG A 152 -0.30 -14.42 12.68
C ARG A 152 -0.31 -15.93 12.96
N ALA A 153 -0.27 -16.30 14.24
CA ALA A 153 -0.46 -17.70 14.64
C ALA A 153 -1.81 -18.24 14.12
N GLY A 154 -1.77 -19.29 13.29
CA GLY A 154 -2.95 -19.97 12.75
C GLY A 154 -3.21 -19.79 11.25
N ASN A 155 -2.41 -19.02 10.52
CA ASN A 155 -2.50 -18.93 9.06
C ASN A 155 -1.26 -19.60 8.40
N ASP A 156 -1.51 -20.61 7.56
CA ASP A 156 -0.49 -21.45 6.93
C ASP A 156 0.06 -20.84 5.63
N ALA A 157 0.58 -19.61 5.70
CA ALA A 157 1.23 -18.95 4.57
C ALA A 157 2.29 -19.84 3.90
N GLN A 158 3.01 -20.66 4.69
CA GLN A 158 3.98 -21.64 4.17
C GLN A 158 3.33 -22.76 3.36
N LYS A 159 2.19 -23.29 3.82
CA LYS A 159 1.43 -24.33 3.11
C LYS A 159 0.90 -23.78 1.79
N PHE A 160 0.33 -22.58 1.81
CA PHE A 160 -0.16 -21.92 0.60
C PHE A 160 0.95 -21.69 -0.44
N ILE A 161 2.16 -21.32 0.01
CA ILE A 161 3.33 -21.19 -0.87
C ILE A 161 3.76 -22.55 -1.43
N TYR A 162 3.68 -23.62 -0.63
CA TYR A 162 4.03 -24.97 -1.07
C TYR A 162 3.03 -25.55 -2.08
N GLU A 163 1.74 -25.28 -1.91
CA GLU A 163 0.67 -25.78 -2.79
C GLU A 163 0.62 -25.08 -4.15
N SER A 164 1.29 -23.93 -4.32
CA SER A 164 1.32 -23.19 -5.57
C SER A 164 2.68 -23.29 -6.26
N ASP A 165 2.72 -23.88 -7.46
CA ASP A 165 3.95 -24.02 -8.26
C ASP A 165 4.65 -22.67 -8.52
N VAL A 166 3.88 -21.61 -8.80
CA VAL A 166 4.42 -20.27 -9.07
C VAL A 166 5.08 -19.69 -7.82
N LEU A 167 4.43 -19.79 -6.67
CA LEU A 167 4.95 -19.27 -5.41
C LEU A 167 6.16 -20.10 -4.95
N TRP A 168 6.08 -21.42 -5.06
CA TRP A 168 7.17 -22.33 -4.70
C TRP A 168 8.42 -22.09 -5.55
N LYS A 169 8.26 -21.93 -6.87
CA LYS A 169 9.35 -21.61 -7.80
C LYS A 169 10.09 -20.34 -7.40
N HIS A 170 9.37 -19.33 -6.91
CA HIS A 170 9.92 -18.03 -6.51
C HIS A 170 10.06 -17.87 -4.98
N ARG A 171 10.03 -18.97 -4.21
CA ARG A 171 10.04 -18.94 -2.73
C ARG A 171 11.26 -18.24 -2.13
N SER A 172 12.39 -18.18 -2.84
CA SER A 172 13.60 -17.49 -2.37
C SER A 172 13.39 -15.97 -2.26
N ASN A 173 12.42 -15.41 -3.00
CA ASN A 173 12.05 -14.00 -3.02
C ASN A 173 10.79 -13.69 -2.18
N ILE A 174 10.19 -14.71 -1.58
CA ILE A 174 9.05 -14.62 -0.66
C ILE A 174 9.57 -14.83 0.77
N HIS A 175 9.32 -13.87 1.66
CA HIS A 175 9.78 -13.90 3.03
C HIS A 175 8.57 -13.92 3.97
N VAL A 176 8.32 -15.08 4.58
CA VAL A 176 7.29 -15.20 5.62
C VAL A 176 7.90 -14.80 6.96
N VAL A 177 7.25 -13.87 7.64
CA VAL A 177 7.65 -13.32 8.94
C VAL A 177 6.58 -13.68 9.95
N ASN A 178 6.96 -14.46 10.96
CA ASN A 178 6.03 -14.88 12.01
C ASN A 178 5.86 -13.76 13.04
N GLU A 179 4.62 -13.34 13.27
CA GLU A 179 4.24 -12.45 14.36
C GLU A 179 3.95 -13.29 15.62
N TRP A 180 4.90 -13.32 16.56
CA TRP A 180 4.76 -14.08 17.81
C TRP A 180 3.85 -13.41 18.84
N ILE A 181 3.76 -12.08 18.80
CA ILE A 181 2.87 -11.30 19.67
C ILE A 181 1.63 -10.98 18.86
N THR A 182 0.56 -11.75 19.08
CA THR A 182 -0.68 -11.61 18.30
C THR A 182 -1.34 -10.27 18.58
N ASN A 183 -1.43 -9.43 17.55
CA ASN A 183 -2.22 -8.21 17.59
C ASN A 183 -3.39 -8.30 16.61
N ASP A 184 -4.53 -8.84 17.05
CA ASP A 184 -5.70 -9.04 16.19
C ASP A 184 -6.64 -7.82 16.11
N ILE A 185 -6.03 -6.67 15.85
CA ILE A 185 -6.73 -5.44 15.45
C ILE A 185 -6.96 -5.50 13.94
N SER A 186 -8.21 -5.40 13.52
CA SER A 186 -8.59 -5.32 12.11
C SER A 186 -9.47 -4.11 11.86
N SER A 187 -9.37 -3.51 10.67
CA SER A 187 -10.19 -2.33 10.33
C SER A 187 -11.70 -2.64 10.42
N THR A 188 -12.12 -3.87 10.16
CA THR A 188 -13.52 -4.29 10.32
C THR A 188 -13.98 -4.24 11.78
N LYS A 189 -13.14 -4.68 12.72
CA LYS A 189 -13.44 -4.58 14.16
C LYS A 189 -13.49 -3.11 14.62
N ILE A 190 -12.56 -2.28 14.15
CA ILE A 190 -12.51 -0.83 14.45
C ILE A 190 -13.78 -0.13 13.97
N ARG A 191 -14.19 -0.31 12.70
CA ARG A 191 -15.42 0.29 12.17
C ARG A 191 -16.66 -0.17 12.95
N ARG A 192 -16.69 -1.44 13.37
CA ARG A 192 -17.79 -1.99 14.19
C ARG A 192 -17.83 -1.37 15.60
N ALA A 193 -16.67 -1.19 16.24
CA ALA A 193 -16.58 -0.54 17.55
C ALA A 193 -17.10 0.91 17.47
N LEU A 194 -16.66 1.67 16.47
CA LEU A 194 -17.08 3.05 16.23
C LEU A 194 -18.59 3.16 15.99
N ARG A 195 -19.18 2.30 15.15
CA ARG A 195 -20.65 2.27 14.94
C ARG A 195 -21.45 1.99 16.21
N ARG A 196 -20.84 1.35 17.20
CA ARG A 196 -21.46 1.01 18.49
C ARG A 196 -21.15 2.03 19.58
N GLY A 197 -20.46 3.13 19.25
CA GLY A 197 -20.01 4.12 20.25
C GLY A 197 -18.98 3.57 21.23
N GLN A 198 -18.26 2.50 20.88
CA GLN A 198 -17.22 1.92 21.73
C GLN A 198 -15.89 2.66 21.50
N SER A 199 -15.10 2.78 22.55
CA SER A 199 -13.77 3.38 22.45
C SER A 199 -12.84 2.51 21.60
N ILE A 200 -12.05 3.18 20.75
CA ILE A 200 -10.96 2.57 19.97
C ILE A 200 -9.58 3.06 20.44
N ARG A 201 -9.53 3.70 21.63
CA ARG A 201 -8.29 4.22 22.21
C ARG A 201 -7.29 3.08 22.39
N TYR A 202 -6.02 3.37 22.13
CA TYR A 202 -4.91 2.40 22.13
C TYR A 202 -4.93 1.33 21.03
N LEU A 203 -6.00 1.26 20.20
CA LEU A 203 -6.03 0.38 19.03
C LEU A 203 -5.53 1.08 17.76
N VAL A 204 -5.57 2.42 17.75
CA VAL A 204 -5.06 3.29 16.70
C VAL A 204 -4.25 4.43 17.34
N PRO A 205 -3.36 5.12 16.61
CA PRO A 205 -2.68 6.30 17.13
C PRO A 205 -3.66 7.39 17.56
N ASP A 206 -3.35 8.12 18.62
CA ASP A 206 -4.24 9.15 19.21
C ASP A 206 -4.70 10.18 18.17
N LEU A 207 -3.79 10.67 17.33
CA LEU A 207 -4.12 11.63 16.26
C LEU A 207 -5.13 11.07 15.25
N VAL A 208 -5.11 9.76 15.01
CA VAL A 208 -6.06 9.09 14.10
C VAL A 208 -7.41 8.94 14.79
N GLN A 209 -7.43 8.57 16.07
CA GLN A 209 -8.65 8.53 16.87
C GLN A 209 -9.35 9.90 16.87
N GLU A 210 -8.62 10.97 17.22
CA GLU A 210 -9.14 12.34 17.24
C GLU A 210 -9.71 12.76 15.89
N TYR A 211 -9.02 12.40 14.79
CA TYR A 211 -9.49 12.68 13.44
C TYR A 211 -10.80 11.94 13.11
N ILE A 212 -10.89 10.65 13.46
CA ILE A 212 -12.09 9.84 13.25
C ILE A 212 -13.28 10.41 14.02
N GLU A 213 -13.08 10.76 15.29
CA GLU A 213 -14.12 11.31 16.17
C GLU A 213 -14.59 12.69 15.69
N LYS A 214 -13.65 13.58 15.36
CA LYS A 214 -13.96 14.94 14.88
C LYS A 214 -14.82 14.92 13.61
N HIS A 215 -14.57 13.96 12.71
CA HIS A 215 -15.26 13.88 11.42
C HIS A 215 -16.38 12.84 11.37
N ASN A 216 -16.64 12.11 12.47
CA ASN A 216 -17.63 11.03 12.54
C ASN A 216 -17.56 10.05 11.34
N LEU A 217 -16.36 9.62 10.98
CA LEU A 217 -16.08 8.97 9.68
C LEU A 217 -16.79 7.64 9.43
N TYR A 218 -17.09 6.90 10.50
CA TYR A 218 -17.57 5.52 10.41
C TYR A 218 -18.94 5.36 11.06
N SER A 219 -19.95 5.24 10.21
CA SER A 219 -21.37 5.03 10.55
C SER A 219 -21.94 3.81 9.81
N SER A 220 -23.20 3.45 10.06
CA SER A 220 -23.90 2.43 9.26
C SER A 220 -23.94 2.80 7.78
N GLU A 221 -24.22 4.07 7.46
CA GLU A 221 -24.21 4.61 6.10
C GLU A 221 -22.83 4.43 5.43
N SER A 222 -21.74 4.71 6.16
CA SER A 222 -20.40 4.52 5.64
C SER A 222 -20.08 3.07 5.29
N GLU A 223 -20.64 2.10 6.02
CA GLU A 223 -20.42 0.66 5.81
C GLU A 223 -21.21 0.14 4.60
N ASP A 224 -22.32 0.78 4.26
CA ASP A 224 -23.15 0.44 3.09
C ASP A 224 -22.69 1.11 1.80
N ARG A 225 -21.66 1.96 1.84
CA ARG A 225 -20.98 2.44 0.63
C ARG A 225 -20.53 1.27 -0.23
N ASN A 226 -20.85 1.33 -1.52
CA ASN A 226 -20.59 0.26 -2.50
C ASN A 226 -21.28 -1.08 -2.19
N ALA A 227 -22.34 -1.12 -1.36
CA ALA A 227 -23.14 -2.32 -1.20
C ALA A 227 -23.71 -2.78 -2.55
N GLY A 228 -23.56 -4.07 -2.86
CA GLY A 228 -23.99 -4.65 -4.14
C GLY A 228 -23.07 -4.36 -5.33
N VAL A 229 -22.01 -3.55 -5.16
CA VAL A 229 -21.05 -3.26 -6.23
C VAL A 229 -19.94 -4.32 -6.23
N ILE A 230 -19.64 -4.86 -7.41
CA ILE A 230 -18.55 -5.82 -7.60
C ILE A 230 -17.21 -5.09 -7.46
N LEU A 231 -16.24 -5.74 -6.82
CA LEU A 231 -14.87 -5.22 -6.68
C LEU A 231 -14.25 -4.96 -8.05
N ALA A 232 -13.51 -3.85 -8.17
CA ALA A 232 -12.90 -3.45 -9.45
C ALA A 232 -12.02 -4.54 -10.12
N PRO A 233 -11.14 -5.28 -9.41
CA PRO A 233 -10.40 -6.38 -10.03
C PRO A 233 -11.31 -7.47 -10.58
N LEU A 234 -12.33 -7.89 -9.82
CA LEU A 234 -13.27 -8.92 -10.25
C LEU A 234 -14.05 -8.47 -11.49
N GLN A 235 -14.51 -7.21 -11.50
CA GLN A 235 -15.23 -6.65 -12.64
C GLN A 235 -14.35 -6.60 -13.90
N ARG A 236 -13.11 -6.11 -13.79
CA ARG A 236 -12.17 -6.01 -14.91
C ARG A 236 -11.77 -7.37 -15.46
N ASN A 237 -11.31 -8.28 -14.59
CA ASN A 237 -10.80 -9.57 -15.02
C ASN A 237 -11.91 -10.50 -15.55
N THR A 238 -13.11 -10.42 -15.00
CA THR A 238 -14.26 -11.19 -15.53
C THR A 238 -14.72 -10.67 -16.89
N ALA A 239 -14.62 -9.35 -17.14
CA ALA A 239 -14.91 -8.78 -18.44
C ALA A 239 -13.87 -9.23 -19.48
N GLU A 240 -12.58 -9.14 -19.13
CA GLU A 240 -11.47 -9.59 -19.99
C GLU A 240 -11.55 -11.10 -20.30
N ALA A 241 -11.92 -11.94 -19.33
CA ALA A 241 -12.05 -13.39 -19.55
C ALA A 241 -13.23 -13.80 -20.46
N LYS A 242 -14.20 -12.91 -20.69
CA LYS A 242 -15.34 -13.13 -21.59
C LYS A 242 -15.08 -12.62 -23.01
N THR A 243 -13.96 -11.94 -23.23
CA THR A 243 -13.58 -11.35 -24.52
C THR A 243 -12.59 -12.27 -25.21
#